data_AF-A0A534XSG8-F1
#
_entry.id   AF-A0A534XSG8-F1
#
_cell.length_a   1.000
_cell.length_b   1.000
_cell.length_c   1.000
_cell.angle_alpha   90.00
_cell.angle_beta   90.00
_cell.angle_gamma   90.00
#
_symmetry.space_group_name_H-M   'P 1'
#
loop_
_entity.id
_entity.type
_entity.pdbx_description
1 polymer ?
#
loop_
_entity_poly.entity_id
_entity_poly.type
_entity_poly.pdbx_seq_one_letter_code
_entity_poly.pdbx_strand_id
1 'polypeptide(L)' 'MGIVVQKYGGSSVADVERIRRVAERIAATRDKGSQVVVVVSAMGDTTDELLDLARKVSPDPHRRELDMLLTAG' A
#
# COMPACT_ATOMS: atom_id res chain seq x y z
N MET A 1 15.84 -11.88 -18.30
CA MET A 1 15.81 -10.45 -17.92
C MET A 1 14.44 -9.90 -18.30
N GLY A 2 13.69 -9.28 -17.38
CA GLY A 2 12.31 -8.85 -17.63
C GLY A 2 11.79 -7.88 -16.57
N ILE A 3 10.57 -7.38 -16.77
CA ILE A 3 9.87 -6.50 -15.82
C ILE A 3 9.05 -7.38 -14.87
N VAL A 4 9.25 -7.21 -13.57
CA VAL A 4 8.50 -7.87 -12.50
C VAL A 4 7.68 -6.82 -11.76
N VAL A 5 6.37 -7.06 -11.62
CA VAL A 5 5.48 -6.22 -10.82
C VAL A 5 5.23 -6.91 -9.49
N GLN A 6 5.54 -6.24 -8.38
CA GLN A 6 5.34 -6.74 -7.02
C GLN A 6 4.29 -5.90 -6.31
N LYS A 7 3.21 -6.53 -5.84
CA LYS A 7 2.19 -5.87 -5.02
C LYS A 7 2.25 -6.37 -3.58
N TYR A 8 2.28 -5.45 -2.63
CA TYR A 8 2.25 -5.75 -1.20
C TYR A 8 0.96 -5.21 -0.57
N GLY A 9 0.21 -6.07 0.10
CA GLY A 9 -0.99 -5.67 0.85
C GLY A 9 -0.65 -5.07 2.22
N GLY A 10 -1.64 -4.46 2.89
CA GLY A 10 -1.44 -3.76 4.15
C GLY A 10 -0.77 -4.60 5.24
N SER A 11 -1.14 -5.88 5.35
CA SER A 11 -0.48 -6.84 6.27
C SER A 11 1.01 -7.07 6.01
N SER A 12 1.49 -6.83 4.78
CA SER A 12 2.90 -6.94 4.40
C SER A 12 3.68 -5.65 4.67
N VAL A 13 3.00 -4.54 4.97
CA VAL A 13 3.59 -3.23 5.24
C VAL A 13 3.06 -2.62 6.54
N ALA A 14 2.51 -3.44 7.44
CA ALA A 14 1.81 -2.97 8.65
C ALA A 14 2.71 -2.32 9.70
N ASP A 15 4.02 -2.57 9.65
CA ASP A 15 5.01 -2.00 10.56
C ASP A 15 6.36 -1.82 9.86
N VAL A 16 7.28 -1.13 10.53
CA VAL A 16 8.60 -0.77 9.98
C VAL A 16 9.42 -2.02 9.67
N GLU A 17 9.36 -3.05 10.51
CA GLU A 17 10.07 -4.31 10.33
C GLU A 17 9.58 -5.05 9.08
N ARG A 18 8.26 -5.07 8.86
CA ARG A 18 7.63 -5.62 7.65
C ARG A 18 8.04 -4.85 6.40
N ILE A 19 8.04 -3.52 6.45
CA ILE A 19 8.49 -2.67 5.34
C ILE A 19 9.95 -2.96 4.98
N ARG A 20 10.85 -3.09 5.98
CA ARG A 20 12.25 -3.48 5.75
C ARG A 20 12.37 -4.83 5.06
N ARG A 21 11.61 -5.84 5.50
CA ARG A 21 11.58 -7.16 4.84
C ARG A 21 11.07 -7.11 3.41
N VAL A 22 10.08 -6.25 3.12
CA VAL A 22 9.61 -6.01 1.75
C VAL A 22 10.70 -5.36 0.89
N ALA A 23 11.39 -4.35 1.41
CA ALA A 23 12.49 -3.68 0.72
C ALA A 23 13.63 -4.66 0.38
N GLU A 24 14.01 -5.55 1.30
CA GLU A 24 15.01 -6.61 1.06
C GLU A 24 14.60 -7.54 -0.08
N ARG A 25 13.33 -7.94 -0.15
CA ARG A 25 12.79 -8.80 -1.24
C ARG A 25 12.81 -8.10 -2.60
N ILE A 26 12.46 -6.82 -2.63
CA ILE A 26 12.52 -5.99 -3.84
C ILE A 26 13.97 -5.89 -4.32
N ALA A 27 14.91 -5.58 -3.41
CA ALA A 27 16.34 -5.49 -3.71
C ALA A 27 16.87 -6.82 -4.26
N ALA A 28 16.58 -7.93 -3.60
CA ALA A 28 17.00 -9.26 -4.07
C ALA A 28 16.43 -9.62 -5.45
N THR A 29 15.24 -9.12 -5.81
CA THR A 29 14.66 -9.34 -7.14
C THR A 29 15.38 -8.50 -8.21
N ARG A 30 15.70 -7.25 -7.87
CA ARG A 30 16.49 -6.37 -8.73
C ARG A 30 17.90 -6.93 -8.94
N ASP A 31 18.55 -7.44 -7.90
CA ASP A 31 19.90 -7.98 -7.96
C ASP A 31 20.00 -9.25 -8.82
N LYS A 32 18.89 -9.96 -9.01
CA LYS A 32 18.75 -11.06 -10.00
C LYS A 32 18.61 -10.57 -11.45
N GLY A 33 18.73 -9.27 -11.70
CA GLY A 33 18.68 -8.65 -13.02
C GLY A 33 17.26 -8.31 -13.52
N SER A 34 16.26 -8.26 -12.64
CA SER A 34 14.91 -7.84 -13.05
C SER A 34 14.72 -6.33 -12.89
N GLN A 35 13.95 -5.70 -13.79
CA GLN A 35 13.39 -4.38 -13.52
C GLN A 35 12.15 -4.57 -12.64
N VAL A 36 12.02 -3.80 -11.56
CA VAL A 36 10.96 -4.01 -10.58
C VAL A 36 10.05 -2.79 -10.49
N VAL A 37 8.75 -3.00 -10.64
CA VAL A 37 7.70 -2.04 -10.33
C VAL A 37 7.01 -2.51 -9.05
N VAL A 38 6.80 -1.60 -8.11
CA VAL A 38 6.22 -1.93 -6.80
C VAL A 38 4.95 -1.12 -6.58
N VAL A 39 3.89 -1.80 -6.12
CA VAL A 39 2.65 -1.17 -5.67
C VAL A 39 2.41 -1.60 -4.21
N VAL A 40 2.09 -0.65 -3.35
CA VAL A 40 1.77 -0.91 -1.95
C VAL A 40 0.34 -0.47 -1.66
N SER A 41 -0.32 -1.17 -0.75
CA SER A 41 -1.54 -0.68 -0.09
C SER A 41 -1.17 0.18 1.12
N ALA A 42 -2.15 0.90 1.69
CA ALA A 42 -2.02 1.53 3.00
C ALA A 42 -1.56 0.53 4.07
N MET A 43 -0.91 1.04 5.12
CA MET A 43 -0.33 0.22 6.19
C MET A 43 -1.41 -0.52 7.00
N GLY A 44 -1.23 -1.82 7.25
CA GLY A 44 -2.11 -2.58 8.14
C GLY A 44 -3.59 -2.45 7.77
N ASP A 45 -4.39 -1.97 8.73
CA ASP A 45 -5.84 -1.78 8.62
C ASP A 45 -6.23 -0.31 8.33
N THR A 46 -5.26 0.55 7.97
CA THR A 46 -5.48 2.00 7.80
C THR A 46 -6.56 2.35 6.77
N THR A 47 -6.73 1.58 5.69
CA THR A 47 -7.84 1.82 4.74
C THR A 47 -9.19 1.74 5.45
N ASP A 48 -9.40 0.76 6.32
CA ASP A 48 -10.66 0.58 7.04
C ASP A 48 -10.86 1.69 8.09
N GLU A 49 -9.79 2.07 8.81
CA GLU A 49 -9.82 3.18 9.76
C GLU A 49 -10.20 4.51 9.09
N LEU A 50 -9.65 4.79 7.90
CA LEU A 50 -9.97 5.98 7.11
C LEU A 50 -11.41 5.96 6.58
N LEU A 51 -11.89 4.80 6.11
CA LEU A 51 -13.28 4.64 5.68
C LEU A 51 -14.25 4.89 6.84
N ASP A 52 -13.95 4.37 8.03
CA ASP A 52 -14.76 4.56 9.22
C ASP A 52 -14.77 6.01 9.68
N LEU A 53 -13.63 6.70 9.59
CA LEU A 53 -13.55 8.13 9.87
C LEU A 53 -14.37 8.94 8.86
N ALA A 54 -14.26 8.64 7.57
CA ALA A 54 -15.03 9.32 6.52
C ALA A 54 -16.54 9.18 6.75
N ARG A 55 -17.01 7.99 7.12
CA ARG A 55 -18.44 7.71 7.39
C ARG A 55 -18.98 8.44 8.61
N LYS A 56 -18.14 8.73 9.60
CA LYS A 56 -18.51 9.57 10.76
C LYS A 56 -18.70 11.04 10.38
N VAL A 57 -18.00 11.51 9.34
CA VAL A 57 -18.13 12.89 8.82
C VAL A 57 -19.29 13.01 7.85
N SER A 58 -19.46 12.05 6.94
CA SER A 58 -20.59 11.97 6.02
C SER A 58 -21.03 10.51 5.87
N PRO A 59 -22.31 10.16 6.09
CA PRO A 59 -22.80 8.80 5.90
C PRO A 59 -22.72 8.35 4.42
N ASP A 60 -22.69 9.29 3.48
CA ASP A 60 -22.41 9.07 2.06
C ASP A 60 -21.26 10.00 1.62
N PRO A 61 -19.99 9.60 1.84
CA PRO A 61 -18.85 10.42 1.45
C PRO A 61 -18.79 10.64 -0.06
N HIS A 62 -18.63 11.89 -0.49
CA HIS A 62 -18.48 12.18 -1.90
C HIS A 62 -17.27 11.46 -2.49
N ARG A 63 -17.47 10.71 -3.59
CA ARG A 63 -16.48 9.79 -4.16
C ARG A 63 -15.11 10.44 -4.42
N ARG A 64 -15.09 11.69 -4.87
CA ARG A 64 -13.84 12.44 -5.14
C ARG A 64 -13.01 12.65 -3.88
N GLU A 65 -13.66 12.98 -2.76
CA GLU A 65 -12.95 13.21 -1.49
C GLU A 65 -12.52 11.88 -0.86
N LEU A 66 -13.36 10.85 -1.01
CA LEU A 66 -13.04 9.52 -0.52
C LEU A 66 -11.81 8.95 -1.24
N ASP A 67 -11.73 9.10 -2.56
CA ASP A 67 -10.57 8.70 -3.37
C ASP A 67 -9.29 9.43 -2.93
N MET A 68 -9.40 10.75 -2.70
CA MET A 68 -8.29 11.56 -2.18
C MET A 68 -7.82 11.06 -0.80
N LEU A 69 -8.77 10.76 0.10
CA LEU A 69 -8.47 10.27 1.45
C LEU A 69 -7.75 8.92 1.41
N LEU A 70 -8.27 7.97 0.63
CA LEU A 70 -7.69 6.62 0.54
C LEU A 70 -6.35 6.60 -0.18
N THR A 71 -6.10 7.55 -1.08
CA THR A 71 -4.80 7.71 -1.76
C THR A 71 -3.71 8.23 -0.81
N ALA A 72 -4.09 8.97 0.25
CA ALA A 72 -3.14 9.53 1.20
C ALA A 72 -2.60 8.53 2.23
N GLY A 73 -3.28 7.40 2.42
CA GLY A 73 -2.89 6.31 3.33
C GLY A 73 -2.02 5.27 2.66
#